data_AF-A0A973BL03-F1
#
_entry.id   AF-A0A973BL03-F1
#
_cell.length_a   1.000
_cell.length_b   1.000
_cell.length_c   1.000
_cell.angle_alpha   90.00
_cell.angle_beta   90.00
_cell.angle_gamma   90.00
#
_symmetry.space_group_name_H-M   'P 1'
#
loop_
_entity.id
_entity.type
_entity.pdbx_description
1 polymer ?
#
loop_
_entity_poly.entity_id
_entity_poly.type
_entity_poly.pdbx_seq_one_letter_code
_entity_poly.pdbx_strand_id
1 'polypeptide(L)' 'KDTDPDSLRALTEKGVPMIWFVPGHARLLIGMHPEKNEIVFSDTWGPEYQYQTGDWDYFSNFHREMWTLLPD' A
#
# COMPACT_ATOMS: atom_id res chain seq x y z
N LYS A 1 -1.53 -10.79 9.60
CA LYS A 1 -1.71 -10.02 10.86
C LYS A 1 -1.02 -8.65 10.73
N ASP A 2 -0.90 -8.14 9.48
CA ASP A 2 0.15 -7.19 9.07
C ASP A 2 -0.45 -6.04 8.25
N THR A 3 -1.71 -5.71 8.54
CA THR A 3 -2.53 -4.78 7.75
C THR A 3 -3.11 -3.70 8.64
N ASP A 4 -2.38 -3.28 9.67
CA ASP A 4 -2.66 -2.05 10.42
C ASP A 4 -1.69 -0.94 9.98
N PRO A 5 -2.03 0.35 10.17
CA PRO A 5 -1.23 1.46 9.69
C PRO A 5 0.22 1.48 10.20
N ASP A 6 0.45 1.06 11.45
CA ASP A 6 1.77 1.09 12.07
C ASP A 6 2.67 -0.02 11.50
N SER A 7 2.12 -1.21 11.30
CA SER A 7 2.82 -2.31 10.62
C SER A 7 3.21 -1.94 9.19
N LEU A 8 2.28 -1.34 8.42
CA LEU A 8 2.57 -0.90 7.05
C LEU A 8 3.64 0.20 7.04
N ARG A 9 3.53 1.18 7.94
CA ARG A 9 4.55 2.24 8.10
C ARG A 9 5.92 1.62 8.35
N ALA A 10 6.02 0.70 9.31
CA ALA A 10 7.29 0.04 9.65
C ALA A 10 7.90 -0.73 8.47
N LEU A 11 7.09 -1.35 7.61
CA LEU A 11 7.56 -2.01 6.39
C LEU A 11 8.05 -1.02 5.34
N THR A 12 7.29 0.06 5.11
CA THR A 12 7.67 1.12 4.14
C THR A 12 8.97 1.83 4.55
N GLU A 13 9.15 2.13 5.84
CA GLU A 13 10.36 2.78 6.37
C GLU A 13 11.60 1.88 6.27
N LYS A 14 11.41 0.56 6.26
CA LYS A 14 12.47 -0.43 6.01
C LYS A 14 12.76 -0.63 4.52
N GLY A 15 12.03 0.05 3.63
CA GLY A 15 12.16 -0.12 2.18
C GLY A 15 11.68 -1.48 1.69
N VAL A 16 10.81 -2.16 2.43
CA VAL A 16 10.26 -3.47 2.03
C VAL A 16 9.24 -3.24 0.91
N PRO A 17 9.45 -3.82 -0.29
CA PRO A 17 8.47 -3.72 -1.36
C PRO A 17 7.21 -4.49 -0.99
N MET A 18 6.05 -3.86 -1.21
CA MET A 18 4.75 -4.43 -0.88
C MET A 18 3.81 -4.42 -2.08
N ILE A 19 3.36 -5.60 -2.47
CA ILE A 19 2.31 -5.77 -3.48
C ILE A 19 0.98 -5.84 -2.74
N TRP A 20 0.09 -4.90 -3.01
CA TRP A 20 -1.23 -4.81 -2.43
C TRP A 20 -2.29 -5.25 -3.45
N PHE A 21 -3.00 -6.34 -3.15
CA PHE A 21 -4.07 -6.85 -3.99
C PHE A 21 -5.41 -6.20 -3.64
N VAL A 22 -6.08 -5.72 -4.68
CA VAL A 22 -7.43 -5.14 -4.65
C VAL A 22 -8.34 -5.92 -5.62
N PRO A 23 -9.67 -5.73 -5.63
CA PRO A 23 -10.55 -6.44 -6.56
C PRO A 23 -10.09 -6.30 -8.02
N GLY A 24 -9.66 -7.41 -8.63
CA GLY A 24 -9.27 -7.47 -10.03
C GLY A 24 -7.94 -6.79 -10.38
N HIS A 25 -7.15 -6.34 -9.41
CA HIS A 25 -5.90 -5.61 -9.68
C HIS A 25 -4.85 -5.77 -8.56
N ALA A 26 -3.59 -5.51 -8.91
CA ALA A 26 -2.48 -5.48 -7.96
C ALA A 26 -1.80 -4.11 -8.02
N ARG A 27 -1.47 -3.57 -6.85
CA ARG A 27 -0.89 -2.24 -6.67
C ARG A 27 0.46 -2.35 -5.99
N LEU A 28 1.32 -1.36 -6.21
CA LEU A 28 2.52 -1.21 -5.40
C LEU A 28 2.18 -0.26 -4.24
N LEU A 29 2.28 -0.73 -3.00
CA LEU A 29 2.20 0.16 -1.84
C LEU A 29 3.59 0.76 -1.60
N ILE A 30 3.66 2.09 -1.61
CA ILE A 30 4.91 2.84 -1.61
C ILE A 30 5.18 3.47 -0.25
N GLY A 31 4.13 3.82 0.50
CA GLY A 31 4.32 4.59 1.71
C GLY A 31 3.05 4.84 2.51
N MET A 32 3.24 5.64 3.56
CA MET A 32 2.18 6.30 4.32
C MET A 32 2.43 7.81 4.26
N HIS A 33 1.37 8.61 4.06
CA HIS A 33 1.47 10.06 4.14
C HIS A 33 1.87 10.46 5.57
N PRO A 34 2.88 11.34 5.75
CA PRO A 34 3.44 11.63 7.08
C PRO A 34 2.43 12.27 8.04
N GLU A 35 1.54 13.11 7.52
CA GLU A 35 0.63 13.92 8.35
C GLU A 35 -0.84 13.43 8.37
N LYS A 36 -1.28 12.65 7.36
CA LYS A 36 -2.70 12.42 7.08
C LYS A 36 -3.18 11.00 7.35
N ASN A 37 -2.28 10.11 7.79
CA ASN A 37 -2.55 8.68 7.95
C ASN A 37 -3.19 8.03 6.70
N GLU A 38 -2.78 8.49 5.52
CA GLU A 38 -3.21 7.95 4.23
C GLU A 38 -2.17 6.95 3.73
N ILE A 39 -2.61 5.90 3.05
CA ILE A 39 -1.73 5.03 2.27
C ILE A 39 -1.29 5.78 1.01
N VAL A 40 -0.06 5.51 0.55
CA VAL A 40 0.48 6.00 -0.72
C VAL A 40 0.78 4.80 -1.59
N PHE A 41 0.26 4.78 -2.81
CA PHE A 41 0.39 3.65 -3.72
C PHE A 41 0.52 4.09 -5.18
N SER A 42 1.01 3.16 -6.00
CA SER A 42 1.09 3.28 -7.46
C SER A 42 0.23 2.21 -8.11
N ASP A 43 -0.56 2.66 -9.07
CA ASP A 43 -1.43 1.84 -9.92
C ASP A 43 -0.77 1.70 -11.30
N THR A 44 -0.89 0.52 -11.93
CA THR A 44 -0.21 0.24 -13.21
C THR A 44 -1.00 0.68 -14.44
N TRP A 45 -2.03 1.52 -14.27
CA TRP A 45 -2.96 1.92 -15.35
C TRP A 45 -2.41 3.02 -16.27
N GLY A 46 -1.30 3.65 -15.91
CA GLY A 46 -0.70 4.72 -16.72
C GLY A 46 0.08 5.73 -15.89
N PRO A 47 0.76 6.69 -16.54
CA PRO A 47 1.56 7.72 -15.86
C PRO A 47 0.79 8.53 -14.82
N GLU A 48 -0.49 8.81 -15.07
CA GLU A 48 -1.37 9.58 -14.19
C GLU A 48 -1.76 8.84 -12.90
N TYR A 49 -1.55 7.52 -12.84
CA TYR A 49 -1.87 6.66 -11.70
C TYR A 49 -0.65 6.28 -10.87
N GLN A 50 0.53 6.84 -11.17
CA GLN A 50 1.78 6.45 -10.51
C GLN A 50 1.87 6.89 -9.05
N TYR A 51 1.16 7.95 -8.66
CA TYR A 51 1.11 8.45 -7.28
C TYR A 51 -0.34 8.70 -6.89
N GLN A 52 -0.86 7.85 -6.02
CA GLN A 52 -2.22 7.93 -5.49
C GLN A 52 -2.17 7.87 -3.96
N THR A 53 -3.15 8.50 -3.32
CA THR A 53 -3.37 8.38 -1.88
C THR A 53 -4.78 7.90 -1.59
N GLY A 54 -4.95 7.26 -0.44
CA GLY A 54 -6.25 6.82 0.06
C GLY A 54 -6.23 6.81 1.58
N ASP A 55 -7.35 7.17 2.20
CA ASP A 55 -7.49 7.02 3.63
C ASP A 55 -7.62 5.54 4.03
N TRP A 56 -7.74 5.30 5.34
CA TRP A 56 -7.80 3.95 5.87
C TRP A 56 -9.11 3.23 5.56
N ASP A 57 -10.21 3.97 5.39
CA ASP A 57 -11.50 3.41 4.97
C ASP A 57 -11.42 2.93 3.52
N TYR A 58 -10.80 3.72 2.64
CA TYR A 58 -10.46 3.32 1.28
C TYR A 58 -9.60 2.05 1.27
N PHE A 59 -8.50 2.03 2.03
CA PHE A 59 -7.66 0.83 2.13
C PHE A 59 -8.48 -0.39 2.54
N SER A 60 -9.25 -0.28 3.62
CA SER A 60 -10.01 -1.40 4.20
C SER A 60 -11.08 -1.94 3.24
N ASN A 61 -11.73 -1.05 2.49
CA ASN A 61 -12.76 -1.44 1.52
C ASN A 61 -12.20 -2.20 0.30
N PHE A 62 -10.98 -1.86 -0.12
CA PHE A 62 -10.36 -2.47 -1.30
C PHE A 62 -9.37 -3.59 -0.95
N HIS A 63 -8.93 -3.70 0.31
CA HIS A 63 -7.94 -4.69 0.69
C HIS A 63 -8.43 -6.13 0.51
N ARG A 64 -7.63 -6.92 -0.22
CA ARG A 64 -7.81 -8.38 -0.33
C ARG A 64 -6.67 -9.13 0.29
N GLU A 65 -5.45 -8.75 -0.06
CA GLU A 65 -4.25 -9.42 0.37
C GLU A 65 -3.05 -8.47 0.21
N MET A 66 -1.97 -8.76 0.93
CA MET A 66 -0.71 -8.05 0.75
C MET A 66 0.47 -9.01 0.85
N TRP A 67 1.38 -8.89 -0.11
CA TRP A 67 2.62 -9.65 -0.14
C TRP A 67 3.81 -8.72 0.07
N THR A 68 4.70 -9.10 0.96
CA THR A 68 6.00 -8.46 1.14
C THR A 68 7.03 -9.25 0.33
N LEU A 69 8.02 -8.56 -0.24
CA LEU A 69 9.14 -9.20 -0.94
C LEU A 69 10.36 -9.34 -0.02
N LEU A 70 10.15 -9.75 1.23
CA LEU A 70 11.25 -10.07 2.13
C LEU A 70 11.88 -11.40 1.70
N PRO A 71 13.23 -11.50 1.67
CA PRO A 71 13.88 -12.79 1.51
C PRO A 71 13.56 -13.67 2.72
N ASP A 72 13.30 -14.96 2.45
CA ASP A 72 13.11 -16.00 3.47
C ASP A 72 14.35 -16.15 4.40
#